data_AF-A0A853ITR0-F1
#
_entry.id   AF-A0A853ITR0-F1
#
_cell.length_a   1.000
_cell.length_b   1.000
_cell.length_c   1.000
_cell.angle_alpha   90.00
_cell.angle_beta   90.00
_cell.angle_gamma   90.00
#
_symmetry.space_group_name_H-M   'P 1'
#
loop_
_entity.id
_entity.type
_entity.pdbx_description
1 polymer ?
#
loop_
_entity_poly.entity_id
_entity_poly.type
_entity_poly.pdbx_seq_one_letter_code
_entity_poly.pdbx_strand_id
1 'polypeptide(L)'
;MKKSILPRKRVIAAVVATIGLPLPLLGAPLDLAQYPAGSAYRMPAPNVILSVDNSGSMNNLDGTGKKRIQWLKEGLQNTLINQSTYDNRFRLAWQSFTCDNIPSNSGGCQNKNALNIFSGTHKANFSTWVAGLVEGGWTPSHKMVWNAGEYLKKTGADNPWNTVPGTADDNPLTCRKAYHIFLSDGGWNRYREDIAPAFNAFGFQAKMASDSAERISDADRTNVTFPDGKSYSTTDPQTQVYQGAGGGTATTTYNVTTNPNDGSPCNAWNRSGQCTRWAVTRHFAYPTLSDMAFHYWSTDLQPSIANEIIPDVIQSGDETFVSTTGSQTLEEYWNPKNNPATWQHMKHYTIGYGKTASQWTNSGTNPLFTGGMYGSGLTDVVTGEILDRHNAVPF
;
A
#
# COMPACT_ATOMS: atom_id res chain seq x y z
N MET A 1 61.75 22.96 -71.49
CA MET A 1 61.22 23.58 -70.25
C MET A 1 61.01 22.48 -69.20
N LYS A 2 61.92 22.40 -68.23
CA LYS A 2 61.86 21.54 -67.03
C LYS A 2 61.92 22.47 -65.82
N LYS A 3 60.99 22.33 -64.88
CA LYS A 3 61.05 22.78 -63.46
C LYS A 3 60.10 21.83 -62.72
N SER A 4 60.51 20.81 -61.97
CA SER A 4 61.36 20.71 -60.76
C SER A 4 60.83 21.50 -59.57
N ILE A 5 59.98 20.89 -58.73
CA ILE A 5 59.96 21.11 -57.27
C ILE A 5 59.52 19.81 -56.55
N LEU A 6 60.44 19.22 -55.80
CA LEU A 6 60.30 18.32 -54.63
C LEU A 6 61.50 18.69 -53.71
N PRO A 7 61.61 18.29 -52.42
CA PRO A 7 60.70 17.70 -51.42
C PRO A 7 60.75 18.46 -50.05
N ARG A 8 60.08 18.07 -48.95
CA ARG A 8 60.56 17.26 -47.78
C ARG A 8 59.72 17.71 -46.55
N LYS A 9 59.24 16.90 -45.60
CA LYS A 9 59.87 15.86 -44.76
C LYS A 9 58.79 14.84 -44.32
N ARG A 10 59.02 13.52 -44.48
CA ARG A 10 59.41 12.49 -43.46
C ARG A 10 58.26 12.19 -42.47
N VAL A 11 57.83 10.97 -42.12
CA VAL A 11 58.42 9.63 -41.84
C VAL A 11 57.23 8.63 -41.85
N ILE A 12 57.17 7.57 -42.68
CA ILE A 12 57.60 6.16 -42.48
C ILE A 12 56.87 5.33 -41.38
N ALA A 13 56.33 4.20 -41.87
CA ALA A 13 56.20 2.85 -41.31
C ALA A 13 55.02 2.43 -40.42
N ALA A 14 54.46 1.30 -40.87
CA ALA A 14 53.47 0.41 -40.28
C ALA A 14 54.02 -0.41 -39.11
N VAL A 15 53.12 -0.87 -38.23
CA VAL A 15 53.36 -2.05 -37.39
C VAL A 15 52.12 -2.93 -37.35
N VAL A 16 52.34 -4.18 -37.76
CA VAL A 16 51.54 -5.38 -37.54
C VAL A 16 51.55 -5.72 -36.05
N ALA A 17 50.38 -5.84 -35.40
CA ALA A 17 50.11 -6.72 -34.25
C ALA A 17 48.77 -6.35 -33.58
N THR A 18 47.66 -6.99 -33.98
CA THR A 18 46.44 -7.00 -33.17
C THR A 18 45.83 -8.40 -33.14
N ILE A 19 46.58 -9.35 -32.57
CA ILE A 19 46.04 -10.58 -31.99
C ILE A 19 46.53 -10.59 -30.54
N GLY A 20 45.70 -10.08 -29.63
CA GLY A 20 46.04 -9.95 -28.21
C GLY A 20 45.55 -8.66 -27.57
N LEU A 21 44.24 -8.42 -27.56
CA LEU A 21 43.62 -7.44 -26.66
C LEU A 21 42.40 -8.09 -25.99
N PRO A 22 42.21 -7.93 -24.67
CA PRO A 22 40.98 -8.32 -24.01
C PRO A 22 39.84 -7.44 -24.53
N LEU A 23 38.67 -8.04 -24.75
CA LEU A 23 37.43 -7.31 -25.05
C LEU A 23 37.20 -6.26 -23.94
N PRO A 24 36.99 -4.97 -24.26
CA PRO A 24 36.56 -4.03 -23.25
C PRO A 24 35.13 -4.38 -22.85
N LEU A 25 34.98 -4.94 -21.65
CA LEU A 25 33.73 -4.89 -20.89
C LEU A 25 33.34 -3.41 -20.76
N LEU A 26 32.38 -2.96 -21.55
CA LEU A 26 31.71 -1.68 -21.33
C LEU A 26 30.79 -1.86 -20.11
N GLY A 27 31.38 -1.73 -18.92
CA GLY A 27 30.60 -1.41 -17.73
C GLY A 27 30.02 -0.02 -17.93
N ALA A 28 28.69 0.12 -17.92
CA ALA A 28 28.07 1.43 -17.84
C ALA A 28 28.59 2.13 -16.58
N PRO A 29 29.10 3.37 -16.65
CA PRO A 29 29.53 4.07 -15.45
C PRO A 29 28.32 4.27 -14.55
N LEU A 30 28.43 3.78 -13.31
CA LEU A 30 27.53 4.18 -12.24
C LEU A 30 27.81 5.67 -12.01
N ASP A 31 26.84 6.55 -12.30
CA ASP A 31 26.96 7.98 -12.04
C ASP A 31 26.97 8.20 -10.52
N LEU A 32 28.16 8.10 -9.93
CA LEU A 32 28.41 8.44 -8.54
C LEU A 32 28.36 9.95 -8.44
N ALA A 33 27.26 10.47 -7.90
CA ALA A 33 27.10 11.89 -7.67
C ALA A 33 28.23 12.40 -6.76
N GLN A 34 29.16 13.18 -7.31
CA GLN A 34 30.20 13.86 -6.55
C GLN A 34 29.60 15.11 -5.90
N TYR A 35 29.00 14.93 -4.72
CA TYR A 35 28.65 16.03 -3.84
C TYR A 35 29.77 16.26 -2.81
N PRO A 36 30.00 17.51 -2.35
CA PRO A 36 30.93 17.79 -1.27
C PRO A 36 30.59 16.96 -0.04
N ALA A 37 31.61 16.56 0.74
CA ALA A 37 31.42 15.85 1.98
C ALA A 37 30.51 16.66 2.94
N GLY A 38 29.28 16.17 3.14
CA GLY A 38 28.36 16.68 4.17
C GLY A 38 26.99 17.20 3.73
N SER A 39 26.57 17.20 2.45
CA SER A 39 25.31 17.90 2.08
C SER A 39 24.52 17.40 0.86
N ALA A 40 24.31 16.09 0.65
CA ALA A 40 23.32 15.64 -0.35
C ALA A 40 22.87 14.16 -0.21
N TYR A 41 22.38 13.75 0.96
CA TYR A 41 21.59 12.52 1.00
C TYR A 41 20.16 12.84 0.52
N ARG A 42 19.90 12.71 -0.78
CA ARG A 42 18.52 12.76 -1.30
C ARG A 42 17.92 11.37 -1.12
N MET A 43 16.98 11.24 -0.18
CA MET A 43 16.22 10.00 -0.02
C MET A 43 15.65 9.54 -1.38
N PRO A 44 15.69 8.23 -1.69
CA PRO A 44 15.07 7.71 -2.90
C PRO A 44 13.60 8.12 -2.98
N ALA A 45 13.12 8.41 -4.20
CA ALA A 45 11.73 8.80 -4.42
C ALA A 45 10.75 7.78 -3.79
N PRO A 46 9.86 8.15 -2.87
CA PRO A 46 9.04 7.17 -2.18
C PRO A 46 8.07 6.45 -3.14
N ASN A 47 7.64 5.26 -2.72
CA ASN A 47 6.57 4.53 -3.38
C ASN A 47 5.22 5.03 -2.85
N VAL A 48 4.31 5.39 -3.75
CA VAL A 48 2.95 5.79 -3.42
C VAL A 48 1.99 4.89 -4.19
N ILE A 49 1.14 4.18 -3.47
CA ILE A 49 0.01 3.44 -4.03
C ILE A 49 -1.24 4.24 -3.75
N LEU A 50 -1.90 4.71 -4.80
CA LEU A 50 -3.15 5.48 -4.68
C LEU A 50 -4.34 4.59 -5.01
N SER A 51 -5.19 4.34 -4.01
CA SER A 51 -6.45 3.64 -4.18
C SER A 51 -7.60 4.63 -4.18
N VAL A 52 -8.49 4.51 -5.16
CA VAL A 52 -9.63 5.41 -5.32
C VAL A 52 -10.93 4.62 -5.24
N ASP A 53 -11.79 5.04 -4.33
CA ASP A 53 -13.18 4.62 -4.29
C ASP A 53 -13.92 5.12 -5.53
N ASN A 54 -14.47 4.19 -6.29
CA ASN A 54 -15.39 4.46 -7.38
C ASN A 54 -16.69 3.67 -7.22
N SER A 55 -17.10 3.42 -5.98
CA SER A 55 -18.33 2.70 -5.64
C SER A 55 -19.58 3.50 -6.03
N GLY A 56 -20.75 2.87 -5.92
CA GLY A 56 -22.03 3.51 -6.23
C GLY A 56 -22.33 4.75 -5.37
N SER A 57 -21.84 4.83 -4.13
CA SER A 57 -22.04 6.01 -3.27
C SER A 57 -21.33 7.25 -3.81
N MET A 58 -20.26 7.07 -4.59
CA MET A 58 -19.55 8.16 -5.26
C MET A 58 -20.41 8.88 -6.33
N ASN A 59 -21.57 8.30 -6.70
CA ASN A 59 -22.59 8.91 -7.55
C ASN A 59 -23.41 10.00 -6.83
N ASN A 60 -23.38 10.02 -5.49
CA ASN A 60 -24.17 10.96 -4.71
C ASN A 60 -23.66 12.39 -4.89
N LEU A 61 -24.59 13.33 -4.93
CA LEU A 61 -24.27 14.75 -4.90
C LEU A 61 -23.67 15.11 -3.54
N ASP A 62 -22.63 15.95 -3.56
CA ASP A 62 -22.02 16.47 -2.34
C ASP A 62 -21.74 17.97 -2.49
N GLY A 63 -22.67 18.78 -1.98
CA GLY A 63 -22.74 20.21 -2.28
C GLY A 63 -23.56 20.52 -3.53
N THR A 64 -23.26 21.65 -4.18
CA THR A 64 -24.06 22.17 -5.29
C THR A 64 -23.65 21.55 -6.64
N GLY A 65 -24.48 20.65 -7.15
CA GLY A 65 -24.47 20.21 -8.56
C GLY A 65 -23.31 19.29 -8.98
N LYS A 66 -22.46 18.85 -8.05
CA LYS A 66 -21.36 17.91 -8.32
C LYS A 66 -21.49 16.65 -7.48
N LYS A 67 -21.25 15.51 -8.13
CA LYS A 67 -21.11 14.19 -7.50
C LYS A 67 -19.75 14.08 -6.79
N ARG A 68 -19.66 13.22 -5.78
CA ARG A 68 -18.41 12.95 -5.05
C ARG A 68 -17.26 12.52 -5.99
N ILE A 69 -17.55 11.67 -6.97
CA ILE A 69 -16.54 11.24 -7.96
C ILE A 69 -16.02 12.41 -8.80
N GLN A 70 -16.85 13.41 -9.09
CA GLN A 70 -16.43 14.58 -9.87
C GLN A 70 -15.47 15.44 -9.06
N TRP A 71 -15.77 15.67 -7.78
CA TRP A 71 -14.84 16.36 -6.91
C TRP A 71 -13.51 15.60 -6.76
N LEU A 72 -13.55 14.28 -6.56
CA LEU A 72 -12.34 13.46 -6.49
C LEU A 72 -11.46 13.63 -7.73
N LYS A 73 -12.06 13.55 -8.93
CA LYS A 73 -11.36 13.78 -10.20
C LYS A 73 -10.72 15.17 -10.24
N GLU A 74 -11.47 16.21 -9.90
CA GLU A 74 -10.96 17.59 -9.88
C GLU A 74 -9.84 17.78 -8.86
N GLY A 75 -9.93 17.17 -7.68
CA GLY A 75 -8.89 17.19 -6.66
C GLY A 75 -7.58 16.57 -7.16
N LEU A 76 -7.65 15.36 -7.72
CA LEU A 76 -6.48 14.70 -8.31
C LEU A 76 -5.92 15.49 -9.50
N GLN A 77 -6.79 16.10 -10.31
CA GLN A 77 -6.38 16.95 -11.41
C GLN A 77 -5.61 18.17 -10.91
N ASN A 78 -6.16 18.90 -9.94
CA ASN A 78 -5.59 20.15 -9.45
C ASN A 78 -4.36 19.96 -8.57
N THR A 79 -4.28 18.86 -7.82
CA THR A 79 -3.16 18.59 -6.91
C THR A 79 -2.01 17.88 -7.60
N LEU A 80 -2.26 16.87 -8.44
CA LEU A 80 -1.21 16.00 -8.99
C LEU A 80 -1.01 16.16 -10.50
N ILE A 81 -2.09 16.19 -11.29
CA ILE A 81 -1.98 16.07 -12.75
C ILE A 81 -1.60 17.40 -13.41
N ASN A 82 -2.27 18.49 -13.04
CA ASN A 82 -2.12 19.81 -13.68
C ASN A 82 -0.92 20.60 -13.13
N GLN A 83 -0.20 20.05 -12.15
CA GLN A 83 0.96 20.67 -11.51
C GLN A 83 2.23 19.88 -11.83
N SER A 84 3.35 20.56 -12.07
CA SER A 84 4.66 19.92 -12.27
C SER A 84 5.47 19.79 -10.97
N THR A 85 5.03 20.40 -9.87
CA THR A 85 5.70 20.40 -8.56
C THR A 85 6.06 19.00 -8.07
N TYR A 86 5.25 18.01 -8.43
CA TYR A 86 5.39 16.63 -7.99
C TYR A 86 6.08 15.71 -9.00
N ASP A 87 6.45 16.22 -10.18
CA ASP A 87 7.05 15.41 -11.23
C ASP A 87 8.42 14.89 -10.77
N ASN A 88 8.66 13.59 -10.97
CA ASN A 88 9.88 12.89 -10.54
C ASN A 88 10.15 12.94 -9.02
N ARG A 89 9.15 13.28 -8.20
CA ARG A 89 9.29 13.34 -6.73
C ARG A 89 8.94 12.03 -6.04
N PHE A 90 8.09 11.21 -6.64
CA PHE A 90 7.68 9.90 -6.13
C PHE A 90 7.40 8.93 -7.28
N ARG A 91 7.21 7.66 -6.94
CA ARG A 91 6.71 6.62 -7.83
C ARG A 91 5.24 6.36 -7.52
N LEU A 92 4.40 6.25 -8.54
CA LEU A 92 2.97 6.05 -8.40
C LEU A 92 2.56 4.68 -8.96
N ALA A 93 1.82 3.92 -8.16
CA ALA A 93 0.90 2.89 -8.63
C ALA A 93 -0.53 3.34 -8.28
N TRP A 94 -1.54 2.82 -8.99
CA TRP A 94 -2.92 3.18 -8.68
C TRP A 94 -3.89 2.01 -8.85
N GLN A 95 -5.04 2.10 -8.19
CA GLN A 95 -6.12 1.13 -8.31
C GLN A 95 -7.48 1.76 -7.96
N SER A 96 -8.55 1.05 -8.29
CA SER A 96 -9.92 1.32 -7.84
C SER A 96 -10.66 0.00 -7.64
N PHE A 97 -11.94 0.02 -7.28
CA PHE A 97 -12.70 -1.23 -7.14
C PHE A 97 -12.88 -1.98 -8.46
N THR A 98 -12.81 -1.27 -9.60
CA THR A 98 -12.85 -1.87 -10.94
C THR A 98 -11.48 -2.06 -11.57
N CYS A 99 -10.49 -1.22 -11.24
CA CYS A 99 -9.08 -1.44 -11.54
C CYS A 99 -8.43 -2.12 -10.34
N ASP A 100 -8.58 -3.42 -10.28
CA ASP A 100 -8.76 -4.10 -9.02
C ASP A 100 -7.56 -4.95 -8.57
N ASN A 101 -6.39 -4.63 -9.12
CA ASN A 101 -5.08 -5.23 -8.81
C ASN A 101 -3.95 -4.33 -9.36
N ILE A 102 -2.69 -4.62 -9.01
CA ILE A 102 -1.52 -3.88 -9.47
C ILE A 102 -0.46 -4.85 -10.06
N PRO A 103 -0.24 -4.84 -11.40
CA PRO A 103 -1.07 -4.20 -12.42
C PRO A 103 -2.45 -4.87 -12.59
N SER A 104 -3.39 -4.18 -13.23
CA SER A 104 -4.69 -4.71 -13.63
C SER A 104 -5.04 -4.30 -15.06
N ASN A 105 -5.62 -5.23 -15.83
CA ASN A 105 -6.16 -4.97 -17.16
C ASN A 105 -7.62 -4.44 -17.12
N SER A 106 -8.24 -4.41 -15.94
CA SER A 106 -9.64 -4.03 -15.74
C SER A 106 -9.79 -2.56 -15.34
N GLY A 107 -11.02 -2.05 -15.32
CA GLY A 107 -11.34 -0.72 -14.77
C GLY A 107 -10.57 0.43 -15.39
N GLY A 108 -10.25 0.33 -16.69
CA GLY A 108 -9.50 1.36 -17.41
C GLY A 108 -7.99 1.37 -17.15
N CYS A 109 -7.44 0.45 -16.35
CA CYS A 109 -6.00 0.46 -16.03
C CYS A 109 -5.10 -0.10 -17.14
N GLN A 110 -5.58 -1.03 -17.97
CA GLN A 110 -4.85 -1.52 -19.15
C GLN A 110 -3.41 -1.99 -18.84
N ASN A 111 -3.17 -2.52 -17.64
CA ASN A 111 -1.86 -2.88 -17.09
C ASN A 111 -0.84 -1.72 -16.95
N LYS A 112 -1.30 -0.47 -17.00
CA LYS A 112 -0.45 0.73 -16.91
C LYS A 112 -0.30 1.25 -15.48
N ASN A 113 -0.93 0.61 -14.51
CA ASN A 113 -1.07 1.09 -13.14
C ASN A 113 -0.03 0.52 -12.16
N ALA A 114 0.93 -0.27 -12.65
CA ALA A 114 2.09 -0.68 -11.88
C ALA A 114 2.94 0.53 -11.48
N LEU A 115 3.74 0.35 -10.43
CA LEU A 115 4.57 1.40 -9.88
C LEU A 115 5.58 1.90 -10.92
N ASN A 116 5.60 3.21 -11.17
CA ASN A 116 6.64 3.85 -11.98
C ASN A 116 6.80 5.32 -11.55
N ILE A 117 7.89 5.98 -11.97
CA ILE A 117 8.15 7.39 -11.65
C ILE A 117 6.95 8.23 -12.13
N PHE A 118 6.42 9.10 -11.25
CA PHE A 118 5.31 9.98 -11.61
C PHE A 118 5.80 11.14 -12.48
N SER A 119 5.90 10.89 -13.79
CA SER A 119 6.24 11.87 -14.82
C SER A 119 5.90 11.34 -16.22
N GLY A 120 6.00 12.21 -17.24
CA GLY A 120 5.90 11.83 -18.66
C GLY A 120 4.69 10.94 -18.99
N THR A 121 4.94 9.85 -19.71
CA THR A 121 3.92 8.87 -20.12
C THR A 121 3.16 8.26 -18.94
N HIS A 122 3.83 8.03 -17.80
CA HIS A 122 3.18 7.43 -16.63
C HIS A 122 2.13 8.37 -16.02
N LYS A 123 2.49 9.65 -15.90
CA LYS A 123 1.55 10.70 -15.48
C LYS A 123 0.40 10.89 -16.47
N ALA A 124 0.67 10.80 -17.78
CA ALA A 124 -0.37 10.86 -18.81
C ALA A 124 -1.35 9.66 -18.74
N ASN A 125 -0.83 8.45 -18.48
CA ASN A 125 -1.64 7.26 -18.24
C ASN A 125 -2.52 7.41 -17.00
N PHE A 126 -1.95 7.89 -15.90
CA PHE A 126 -2.70 8.20 -14.68
C PHE A 126 -3.81 9.22 -14.93
N SER A 127 -3.49 10.32 -15.65
CA SER A 127 -4.47 11.35 -16.02
C SER A 127 -5.64 10.79 -16.84
N THR A 128 -5.35 9.95 -17.83
CA THR A 128 -6.37 9.28 -18.65
C THR A 128 -7.24 8.36 -17.81
N TRP A 129 -6.63 7.60 -16.90
CA TRP A 129 -7.37 6.74 -15.98
C TRP A 129 -8.28 7.54 -15.03
N VAL A 130 -7.78 8.62 -14.41
CA VAL A 130 -8.58 9.50 -13.55
C VAL A 130 -9.78 10.08 -14.31
N ALA A 131 -9.57 10.57 -15.53
CA ALA A 131 -10.65 11.08 -16.37
C ALA A 131 -11.71 9.99 -16.66
N GLY A 132 -11.26 8.75 -16.88
CA GLY A 132 -12.08 7.59 -17.19
C GLY A 132 -12.74 6.88 -16.00
N LEU A 133 -12.53 7.33 -14.75
CA LEU A 133 -13.19 6.71 -13.60
C LEU A 133 -14.72 6.80 -13.73
N VAL A 134 -15.41 5.69 -13.48
CA VAL A 134 -16.87 5.61 -13.47
C VAL A 134 -17.30 5.02 -12.13
N GLU A 135 -18.32 5.63 -11.55
CA GLU A 135 -18.96 5.18 -10.33
C GLU A 135 -19.78 3.89 -10.55
N GLY A 136 -19.73 2.95 -9.60
CA GLY A 136 -20.57 1.77 -9.65
C GLY A 136 -20.18 0.68 -8.65
N GLY A 137 -21.14 -0.20 -8.37
CA GLY A 137 -20.93 -1.36 -7.51
C GLY A 137 -20.80 -1.01 -6.02
N TRP A 138 -20.18 -1.94 -5.30
CA TRP A 138 -20.03 -1.94 -3.85
C TRP A 138 -18.73 -1.26 -3.40
N THR A 139 -18.51 -1.17 -2.08
CA THR A 139 -17.33 -0.53 -1.46
C THR A 139 -16.45 -1.56 -0.72
N PRO A 140 -15.73 -2.47 -1.43
CA PRO A 140 -14.89 -3.49 -0.82
C PRO A 140 -13.52 -2.93 -0.40
N SER A 141 -13.48 -1.99 0.55
CA SER A 141 -12.28 -1.24 0.95
C SER A 141 -11.08 -2.12 1.32
N HIS A 142 -11.30 -3.24 2.02
CA HIS A 142 -10.25 -4.19 2.40
C HIS A 142 -9.43 -4.69 1.19
N LYS A 143 -10.06 -4.87 0.02
CA LYS A 143 -9.37 -5.30 -1.20
C LYS A 143 -8.28 -4.32 -1.63
N MET A 144 -8.52 -3.02 -1.48
CA MET A 144 -7.57 -1.99 -1.87
C MET A 144 -6.33 -2.02 -0.96
N VAL A 145 -6.55 -2.12 0.35
CA VAL A 145 -5.45 -2.24 1.32
C VAL A 145 -4.66 -3.53 1.09
N TRP A 146 -5.35 -4.65 0.86
CA TRP A 146 -4.72 -5.95 0.55
C TRP A 146 -3.82 -5.85 -0.68
N ASN A 147 -4.36 -5.37 -1.80
CA ASN A 147 -3.62 -5.28 -3.04
C ASN A 147 -2.38 -4.39 -2.91
N ALA A 148 -2.48 -3.29 -2.15
CA ALA A 148 -1.36 -2.40 -1.90
C ALA A 148 -0.26 -3.12 -1.10
N GLY A 149 -0.63 -3.75 0.01
CA GLY A 149 0.30 -4.47 0.87
C GLY A 149 0.93 -5.71 0.19
N GLU A 150 0.17 -6.47 -0.59
CA GLU A 150 0.72 -7.61 -1.35
C GLU A 150 1.57 -7.17 -2.55
N TYR A 151 1.26 -6.04 -3.18
CA TYR A 151 2.13 -5.47 -4.21
C TYR A 151 3.51 -5.11 -3.62
N LEU A 152 3.50 -4.58 -2.40
CA LEU A 152 4.69 -4.34 -1.57
C LEU A 152 5.40 -5.63 -1.11
N LYS A 153 4.92 -6.82 -1.43
CA LYS A 153 5.68 -8.07 -1.18
C LYS A 153 6.32 -8.66 -2.44
N LYS A 154 6.08 -8.05 -3.61
CA LYS A 154 6.58 -8.61 -4.88
C LYS A 154 8.10 -8.57 -4.96
N THR A 155 8.65 -9.57 -5.64
CA THR A 155 10.08 -9.69 -5.99
C THR A 155 10.27 -9.62 -7.52
N GLY A 156 11.52 -9.71 -7.99
CA GLY A 156 11.82 -9.65 -9.43
C GLY A 156 11.62 -8.25 -10.02
N ALA A 157 11.16 -8.17 -11.27
CA ALA A 157 11.00 -6.89 -11.99
C ALA A 157 9.93 -5.96 -11.38
N ASP A 158 8.93 -6.54 -10.73
CA ASP A 158 7.85 -5.80 -10.06
C ASP A 158 8.21 -5.38 -8.62
N ASN A 159 9.40 -5.73 -8.12
CA ASN A 159 9.82 -5.41 -6.76
C ASN A 159 9.80 -3.87 -6.54
N PRO A 160 8.96 -3.35 -5.63
CA PRO A 160 8.83 -1.91 -5.40
C PRO A 160 10.10 -1.20 -4.91
N TRP A 161 11.08 -1.95 -4.40
CA TRP A 161 12.35 -1.43 -3.88
C TRP A 161 13.45 -1.36 -4.93
N ASN A 162 13.25 -1.92 -6.13
CA ASN A 162 14.24 -1.84 -7.21
C ASN A 162 14.64 -0.39 -7.52
N THR A 163 15.89 -0.21 -7.96
CA THR A 163 16.41 1.10 -8.38
C THR A 163 15.65 1.67 -9.57
N VAL A 164 15.24 0.82 -10.51
CA VAL A 164 14.42 1.19 -11.67
C VAL A 164 13.15 0.34 -11.68
N PRO A 165 11.94 0.94 -11.62
CA PRO A 165 10.70 0.17 -11.67
C PRO A 165 10.58 -0.64 -12.97
N GLY A 166 10.10 -1.89 -12.87
CA GLY A 166 9.94 -2.79 -14.02
C GLY A 166 11.24 -3.46 -14.48
N THR A 167 12.36 -3.23 -13.80
CA THR A 167 13.65 -3.90 -14.03
C THR A 167 14.05 -4.62 -12.76
N ALA A 168 14.37 -5.91 -12.85
CA ALA A 168 14.87 -6.67 -11.70
C ALA A 168 16.22 -6.11 -11.22
N ASP A 169 16.43 -6.10 -9.92
CA ASP A 169 17.62 -5.54 -9.27
C ASP A 169 18.14 -6.56 -8.25
N ASP A 170 19.43 -6.90 -8.35
CA ASP A 170 20.09 -7.79 -7.39
C ASP A 170 20.36 -7.07 -6.05
N ASN A 171 20.35 -5.73 -6.05
CA ASN A 171 20.57 -4.90 -4.87
C ASN A 171 19.46 -3.83 -4.74
N PRO A 172 18.21 -4.20 -4.43
CA PRO A 172 17.13 -3.26 -4.21
C PRO A 172 17.45 -2.24 -3.11
N LEU A 173 16.83 -1.06 -3.20
CA LEU A 173 17.11 0.06 -2.30
C LEU A 173 16.43 -0.12 -0.93
N THR A 174 17.27 -0.31 0.08
CA THR A 174 16.93 -0.60 1.48
C THR A 174 16.16 0.54 2.17
N CYS A 175 16.49 1.79 1.86
CA CYS A 175 15.98 2.97 2.56
C CYS A 175 14.72 3.61 1.96
N ARG A 176 14.09 2.98 0.96
CA ARG A 176 12.92 3.54 0.25
C ARG A 176 11.64 3.38 1.07
N LYS A 177 10.96 4.51 1.32
CA LYS A 177 9.66 4.56 2.00
C LYS A 177 8.50 4.19 1.07
N ALA A 178 7.45 3.58 1.62
CA ALA A 178 6.21 3.24 0.92
C ALA A 178 4.97 3.76 1.66
N TYR A 179 4.02 4.27 0.88
CA TYR A 179 2.79 4.88 1.35
C TYR A 179 1.60 4.34 0.56
N HIS A 180 0.49 4.07 1.23
CA HIS A 180 -0.79 3.74 0.62
C HIS A 180 -1.81 4.80 1.02
N ILE A 181 -2.32 5.52 0.01
CA ILE A 181 -3.36 6.54 0.19
C ILE A 181 -4.65 5.97 -0.38
N PHE A 182 -5.67 5.84 0.45
CA PHE A 182 -7.00 5.39 0.06
C PHE A 182 -8.00 6.53 0.16
N LEU A 183 -8.56 6.94 -0.97
CA LEU A 183 -9.59 7.97 -1.06
C LEU A 183 -10.96 7.31 -1.08
N SER A 184 -11.84 7.58 -0.11
CA SER A 184 -13.19 6.99 -0.02
C SER A 184 -14.21 7.99 0.51
N ASP A 185 -15.50 7.79 0.20
CA ASP A 185 -16.59 8.67 0.64
C ASP A 185 -17.39 8.14 1.84
N GLY A 186 -16.97 7.04 2.45
CA GLY A 186 -17.62 6.55 3.67
C GLY A 186 -17.29 5.12 4.04
N GLY A 187 -18.16 4.56 4.86
CA GLY A 187 -18.04 3.20 5.36
C GLY A 187 -18.02 2.17 4.22
N TRP A 188 -17.16 1.17 4.38
CA TRP A 188 -17.12 0.02 3.50
C TRP A 188 -18.43 -0.77 3.57
N ASN A 189 -18.78 -1.46 2.49
CA ASN A 189 -19.99 -2.26 2.45
C ASN A 189 -19.82 -3.57 1.67
N ARG A 190 -20.74 -4.47 2.00
CA ARG A 190 -20.83 -5.89 1.68
C ARG A 190 -19.57 -6.72 2.01
N TYR A 191 -19.70 -7.45 3.12
CA TYR A 191 -19.38 -8.86 3.20
C TYR A 191 -20.72 -9.58 3.49
N ARG A 192 -21.30 -10.34 2.55
CA ARG A 192 -22.48 -11.14 2.88
C ARG A 192 -22.66 -12.40 2.01
N GLU A 193 -22.93 -13.48 2.72
CA GLU A 193 -23.01 -14.90 2.34
C GLU A 193 -24.34 -15.32 1.67
N ASP A 194 -25.23 -14.38 1.35
CA ASP A 194 -26.60 -14.69 0.91
C ASP A 194 -26.75 -14.96 -0.60
N ILE A 195 -25.65 -15.26 -1.30
CA ILE A 195 -25.69 -15.68 -2.72
C ILE A 195 -24.64 -16.77 -3.01
N ALA A 196 -24.95 -18.03 -2.68
CA ALA A 196 -24.36 -19.16 -3.41
C ALA A 196 -24.96 -19.21 -4.84
N PRO A 197 -24.28 -19.69 -5.90
CA PRO A 197 -22.87 -20.03 -6.12
C PRO A 197 -22.16 -19.09 -7.14
N ALA A 198 -22.67 -17.88 -7.36
CA ALA A 198 -22.16 -16.97 -8.41
C ALA A 198 -21.01 -16.04 -7.96
N PHE A 199 -20.54 -16.16 -6.71
CA PHE A 199 -19.47 -15.31 -6.14
C PHE A 199 -18.06 -15.90 -6.25
N ASN A 200 -17.84 -16.91 -7.11
CA ASN A 200 -16.50 -17.39 -7.46
C ASN A 200 -15.63 -16.36 -8.22
N ALA A 201 -16.13 -15.15 -8.49
CA ALA A 201 -15.38 -14.09 -9.16
C ALA A 201 -14.70 -13.09 -8.22
N PHE A 202 -15.04 -13.06 -6.92
CA PHE A 202 -14.23 -12.38 -5.92
C PHE A 202 -13.35 -13.41 -5.21
N GLY A 203 -12.16 -13.61 -5.74
CA GLY A 203 -11.10 -14.32 -5.05
C GLY A 203 -10.64 -13.63 -3.76
N PHE A 204 -11.31 -12.59 -3.24
CA PHE A 204 -10.98 -12.01 -1.94
C PHE A 204 -11.39 -12.97 -0.81
N GLN A 205 -12.59 -13.56 -0.88
CA GLN A 205 -12.96 -14.63 0.04
C GLN A 205 -12.13 -15.89 -0.22
N ALA A 206 -11.57 -16.16 -1.41
CA ALA A 206 -10.63 -17.28 -1.62
C ALA A 206 -9.18 -16.97 -1.19
N LYS A 207 -8.74 -15.71 -1.31
CA LYS A 207 -7.46 -15.20 -0.79
C LYS A 207 -7.48 -15.17 0.73
N MET A 208 -8.65 -14.87 1.30
CA MET A 208 -8.93 -15.00 2.73
C MET A 208 -9.20 -16.48 3.10
N ALA A 209 -10.03 -17.25 2.39
CA ALA A 209 -10.38 -18.66 2.71
C ALA A 209 -9.30 -19.69 2.37
N SER A 210 -8.21 -19.28 1.73
CA SER A 210 -6.98 -20.05 1.76
C SER A 210 -6.46 -20.01 3.19
N ASP A 211 -5.45 -20.80 3.47
CA ASP A 211 -4.80 -21.02 4.76
C ASP A 211 -4.05 -19.75 5.27
N SER A 212 -4.51 -18.57 4.82
CA SER A 212 -3.95 -17.23 4.88
C SER A 212 -4.91 -16.15 5.44
N ALA A 213 -6.25 -16.29 5.51
CA ALA A 213 -7.05 -15.42 6.44
C ALA A 213 -6.88 -15.82 7.89
N GLU A 214 -6.26 -16.98 8.14
CA GLU A 214 -5.61 -17.24 9.42
C GLU A 214 -4.34 -16.37 9.64
N ARG A 215 -3.98 -15.39 8.78
CA ARG A 215 -2.72 -14.60 8.95
C ARG A 215 -2.84 -13.09 9.23
N ILE A 216 -3.91 -12.37 8.85
CA ILE A 216 -4.10 -10.97 9.31
C ILE A 216 -4.98 -10.95 10.55
N SER A 217 -6.18 -11.56 10.51
CA SER A 217 -7.08 -11.69 11.67
C SER A 217 -7.25 -10.36 12.43
N ASP A 218 -7.13 -10.40 13.76
CA ASP A 218 -7.23 -9.27 14.69
C ASP A 218 -5.79 -8.80 14.99
N ALA A 219 -5.08 -8.39 13.95
CA ALA A 219 -3.63 -8.15 13.97
C ALA A 219 -3.23 -7.14 15.04
N ASP A 220 -4.01 -6.06 15.18
CA ASP A 220 -3.74 -5.01 16.15
C ASP A 220 -4.09 -5.42 17.59
N ARG A 221 -4.75 -6.58 17.78
CA ARG A 221 -5.07 -7.20 19.07
C ARG A 221 -4.37 -8.54 19.27
N THR A 222 -3.25 -8.73 18.58
CA THR A 222 -2.39 -9.90 18.73
C THR A 222 -0.99 -9.45 19.16
N ASN A 223 -0.45 -10.06 20.22
CA ASN A 223 0.92 -9.77 20.64
C ASN A 223 1.91 -10.18 19.54
N VAL A 224 2.86 -9.32 19.20
CA VAL A 224 3.83 -9.54 18.13
C VAL A 224 5.19 -8.94 18.49
N THR A 225 6.27 -9.52 17.98
CA THR A 225 7.61 -8.92 18.03
C THR A 225 7.95 -8.37 16.65
N PHE A 226 8.29 -7.09 16.59
CA PHE A 226 8.62 -6.41 15.34
C PHE A 226 10.02 -6.78 14.83
N PRO A 227 10.34 -6.48 13.55
CA PRO A 227 11.63 -6.81 12.95
C PRO A 227 12.86 -6.22 13.65
N ASP A 228 12.69 -5.14 14.42
CA ASP A 228 13.75 -4.54 15.24
C ASP A 228 13.87 -5.15 16.66
N GLY A 229 13.02 -6.14 16.98
CA GLY A 229 12.96 -6.82 18.27
C GLY A 229 12.06 -6.15 19.32
N LYS A 230 11.45 -4.99 19.03
CA LYS A 230 10.51 -4.36 19.98
C LYS A 230 9.25 -5.23 20.08
N SER A 231 8.80 -5.47 21.30
CA SER A 231 7.61 -6.27 21.57
C SER A 231 6.36 -5.38 21.65
N TYR A 232 5.34 -5.73 20.88
CA TYR A 232 3.99 -5.21 20.97
C TYR A 232 3.14 -6.12 21.84
N SER A 233 2.56 -5.56 22.91
CA SER A 233 1.72 -6.30 23.85
C SER A 233 0.38 -5.62 24.02
N THR A 234 -0.70 -6.33 23.75
CA THR A 234 -2.08 -5.82 23.87
C THR A 234 -2.46 -5.37 25.28
N THR A 235 -1.71 -5.78 26.30
CA THR A 235 -1.94 -5.38 27.69
C THR A 235 -1.09 -4.20 28.13
N ASP A 236 -0.14 -3.74 27.30
CA ASP A 236 0.75 -2.62 27.63
C ASP A 236 0.06 -1.28 27.32
N PRO A 237 -0.09 -0.37 28.32
CA PRO A 237 -0.64 0.97 28.12
C PRO A 237 0.04 1.77 26.99
N GLN A 238 1.34 1.54 26.72
CA GLN A 238 2.06 2.19 25.63
C GLN A 238 1.45 1.89 24.24
N THR A 239 0.83 0.73 24.09
CA THR A 239 0.38 0.23 22.78
C THR A 239 -1.12 0.35 22.56
N GLN A 240 -1.88 0.68 23.60
CA GLN A 240 -3.34 0.68 23.55
C GLN A 240 -3.89 1.58 22.44
N VAL A 241 -3.25 2.72 22.19
CA VAL A 241 -3.63 3.68 21.12
C VAL A 241 -3.73 3.03 19.74
N TYR A 242 -3.01 1.93 19.51
CA TYR A 242 -2.95 1.25 18.23
C TYR A 242 -3.95 0.10 18.09
N GLN A 243 -4.67 -0.24 19.14
CA GLN A 243 -5.62 -1.35 19.16
C GLN A 243 -6.99 -0.88 18.68
N GLY A 244 -7.60 -1.61 17.75
CA GLY A 244 -8.97 -1.40 17.32
C GLY A 244 -10.01 -2.07 18.24
N ALA A 245 -11.27 -1.99 17.84
CA ALA A 245 -12.24 -2.98 18.32
C ALA A 245 -12.01 -4.31 17.60
N GLY A 246 -12.24 -5.42 18.31
CA GLY A 246 -11.96 -6.74 17.77
C GLY A 246 -12.67 -6.99 16.44
N GLY A 247 -11.91 -7.49 15.46
CA GLY A 247 -12.46 -7.98 14.21
C GLY A 247 -13.56 -9.03 14.44
N GLY A 248 -14.62 -8.98 13.64
CA GLY A 248 -15.69 -9.97 13.72
C GLY A 248 -15.23 -11.35 13.23
N THR A 249 -15.51 -12.40 13.99
CA THR A 249 -15.39 -13.78 13.49
C THR A 249 -16.73 -14.21 12.88
N ALA A 250 -16.74 -14.50 11.58
CA ALA A 250 -17.88 -15.17 10.94
C ALA A 250 -17.57 -16.63 10.68
N THR A 251 -18.62 -17.46 10.70
CA THR A 251 -18.52 -18.88 10.38
C THR A 251 -19.44 -19.15 9.21
N THR A 252 -18.88 -19.46 8.04
CA THR A 252 -19.66 -19.89 6.89
C THR A 252 -19.55 -21.40 6.73
N THR A 253 -20.67 -22.08 6.47
CA THR A 253 -20.67 -23.47 6.04
C THR A 253 -21.15 -23.56 4.60
N TYR A 254 -20.36 -24.16 3.71
CA TYR A 254 -20.74 -24.36 2.31
C TYR A 254 -20.47 -25.79 1.86
N ASN A 255 -21.18 -26.19 0.81
CA ASN A 255 -21.15 -27.56 0.29
C ASN A 255 -20.21 -27.68 -0.91
N VAL A 256 -19.12 -28.45 -0.77
CA VAL A 256 -18.14 -28.73 -1.84
C VAL A 256 -18.30 -30.13 -2.41
N THR A 257 -17.94 -30.28 -3.69
CA THR A 257 -17.97 -31.56 -4.41
C THR A 257 -16.70 -32.39 -4.23
N THR A 258 -15.62 -31.78 -3.75
CA THR A 258 -14.33 -32.40 -3.45
C THR A 258 -13.89 -32.03 -2.05
N ASN A 259 -13.43 -33.01 -1.27
CA ASN A 259 -12.91 -32.76 0.07
C ASN A 259 -11.63 -31.90 -0.03
N PRO A 260 -11.56 -30.76 0.68
CA PRO A 260 -10.40 -29.87 0.62
C PRO A 260 -9.15 -30.42 1.30
N ASN A 261 -9.25 -31.46 2.16
CA ASN A 261 -8.12 -31.99 2.92
C ASN A 261 -7.36 -33.10 2.17
N ASP A 262 -8.05 -33.86 1.32
CA ASP A 262 -7.47 -35.04 0.65
C ASP A 262 -7.85 -35.16 -0.84
N GLY A 263 -8.64 -34.21 -1.37
CA GLY A 263 -9.08 -34.21 -2.76
C GLY A 263 -10.15 -35.24 -3.12
N SER A 264 -10.69 -35.99 -2.14
CA SER A 264 -11.65 -37.07 -2.42
C SER A 264 -12.96 -36.55 -3.03
N PRO A 265 -13.50 -37.22 -4.06
CA PRO A 265 -14.75 -36.81 -4.70
C PRO A 265 -15.95 -37.25 -3.85
N CYS A 266 -16.77 -36.27 -3.45
CA CYS A 266 -18.06 -36.46 -2.74
C CYS A 266 -17.97 -37.11 -1.34
N ASN A 267 -18.92 -36.76 -0.48
CA ASN A 267 -19.03 -37.33 0.88
C ASN A 267 -19.63 -38.74 0.83
N ALA A 268 -20.66 -38.94 0.03
CA ALA A 268 -21.28 -40.25 -0.18
C ALA A 268 -22.03 -40.32 -1.51
N TRP A 269 -22.05 -41.51 -2.14
CA TRP A 269 -22.86 -41.80 -3.33
C TRP A 269 -24.07 -42.65 -2.95
N ASN A 270 -25.26 -42.29 -3.44
CA ASN A 270 -26.45 -43.13 -3.26
C ASN A 270 -26.59 -44.17 -4.39
N ARG A 271 -27.49 -45.16 -4.21
CA ARG A 271 -27.72 -46.25 -5.19
C ARG A 271 -28.22 -45.75 -6.56
N SER A 272 -28.72 -44.52 -6.63
CA SER A 272 -29.17 -43.86 -7.86
C SER A 272 -28.07 -43.04 -8.54
N GLY A 273 -26.82 -43.13 -8.06
CA GLY A 273 -25.68 -42.41 -8.62
C GLY A 273 -25.67 -40.92 -8.31
N GLN A 274 -26.42 -40.46 -7.31
CA GLN A 274 -26.38 -39.06 -6.88
C GLN A 274 -25.32 -38.85 -5.80
N CYS A 275 -24.54 -37.78 -5.96
CA CYS A 275 -23.45 -37.39 -5.06
C CYS A 275 -23.95 -36.47 -3.94
N THR A 276 -23.62 -36.83 -2.71
CA THR A 276 -23.81 -36.02 -1.51
C THR A 276 -22.58 -35.14 -1.31
N ARG A 277 -22.77 -33.82 -1.18
CA ARG A 277 -21.67 -32.85 -1.04
C ARG A 277 -21.08 -32.86 0.38
N TRP A 278 -19.82 -32.47 0.51
CA TRP A 278 -19.16 -32.25 1.80
C TRP A 278 -19.59 -30.90 2.37
N ALA A 279 -20.06 -30.86 3.61
CA ALA A 279 -20.23 -29.60 4.33
C ALA A 279 -18.87 -29.19 4.91
N VAL A 280 -18.35 -28.05 4.44
CA VAL A 280 -17.10 -27.47 4.92
C VAL A 280 -17.44 -26.21 5.68
N THR A 281 -17.11 -26.20 6.97
CA THR A 281 -17.18 -25.02 7.82
C THR A 281 -15.83 -24.30 7.76
N ARG A 282 -15.85 -23.01 7.44
CA ARG A 282 -14.69 -22.12 7.49
C ARG A 282 -14.97 -21.01 8.50
N HIS A 283 -14.00 -20.78 9.38
CA HIS A 283 -13.99 -19.61 10.25
C HIS A 283 -13.24 -18.48 9.53
N PHE A 284 -13.86 -17.32 9.47
CA PHE A 284 -13.30 -16.11 8.89
C PHE A 284 -13.16 -15.08 10.01
N ALA A 285 -11.94 -14.78 10.41
CA ALA A 285 -11.68 -13.54 11.14
C ALA A 285 -11.60 -12.42 10.09
N TYR A 286 -12.54 -11.48 10.11
CA TYR A 286 -12.50 -10.34 9.21
C TYR A 286 -11.62 -9.24 9.84
N PRO A 287 -10.43 -8.96 9.28
CA PRO A 287 -9.65 -7.83 9.74
C PRO A 287 -10.44 -6.55 9.47
N THR A 288 -10.41 -5.62 10.42
CA THR A 288 -10.76 -4.23 10.17
C THR A 288 -9.73 -3.58 9.23
N LEU A 289 -10.01 -2.37 8.73
CA LEU A 289 -8.99 -1.62 7.99
C LEU A 289 -7.78 -1.28 8.88
N SER A 290 -8.01 -1.11 10.18
CA SER A 290 -6.97 -0.93 11.20
C SER A 290 -6.06 -2.15 11.32
N ASP A 291 -6.64 -3.36 11.38
CA ASP A 291 -5.87 -4.61 11.40
C ASP A 291 -4.97 -4.75 10.18
N MET A 292 -5.48 -4.41 9.00
CA MET A 292 -4.69 -4.47 7.77
C MET A 292 -3.58 -3.42 7.75
N ALA A 293 -3.88 -2.19 8.20
CA ALA A 293 -2.87 -1.14 8.33
C ALA A 293 -1.77 -1.56 9.30
N PHE A 294 -2.13 -2.04 10.48
CA PHE A 294 -1.21 -2.55 11.48
C PHE A 294 -0.39 -3.72 10.95
N HIS A 295 -1.01 -4.70 10.28
CA HIS A 295 -0.31 -5.85 9.72
C HIS A 295 0.77 -5.44 8.71
N TYR A 296 0.42 -4.59 7.74
CA TYR A 296 1.38 -4.17 6.71
C TYR A 296 2.39 -3.11 7.21
N TRP A 297 2.12 -2.47 8.36
CA TRP A 297 3.10 -1.64 9.06
C TRP A 297 4.07 -2.49 9.90
N SER A 298 3.57 -3.44 10.69
CA SER A 298 4.36 -4.26 11.62
C SER A 298 5.16 -5.39 10.95
N THR A 299 4.83 -5.74 9.71
CA THR A 299 5.49 -6.81 8.96
C THR A 299 6.60 -6.25 8.08
N ASP A 300 7.76 -6.92 8.06
CA ASP A 300 8.77 -6.73 7.02
C ASP A 300 8.27 -7.33 5.70
N LEU A 301 7.91 -6.45 4.76
CA LEU A 301 7.35 -6.81 3.46
C LEU A 301 8.43 -7.29 2.48
N GLN A 302 9.71 -7.13 2.80
CA GLN A 302 10.85 -7.59 1.99
C GLN A 302 11.99 -8.12 2.86
N PRO A 303 11.82 -9.26 3.53
CA PRO A 303 12.79 -9.78 4.51
C PRO A 303 14.16 -10.16 3.91
N SER A 304 14.30 -10.17 2.58
CA SER A 304 15.58 -10.36 1.88
C SER A 304 16.35 -9.05 1.64
N ILE A 305 15.76 -7.90 1.96
CA ILE A 305 16.36 -6.57 1.87
C ILE A 305 16.73 -6.12 3.29
N ALA A 306 17.83 -5.38 3.45
CA ALA A 306 18.22 -4.87 4.76
C ALA A 306 17.25 -3.78 5.27
N ASN A 307 17.02 -3.78 6.59
CA ASN A 307 16.13 -2.84 7.28
C ASN A 307 16.84 -1.51 7.56
N GLU A 308 16.91 -0.66 6.54
CA GLU A 308 17.58 0.64 6.56
C GLU A 308 16.64 1.82 6.22
N ILE A 309 15.32 1.64 6.38
CA ILE A 309 14.40 2.77 6.33
C ILE A 309 14.69 3.70 7.49
N ILE A 310 14.86 4.99 7.20
CA ILE A 310 15.10 6.00 8.22
C ILE A 310 13.76 6.29 8.93
N PRO A 311 13.67 6.10 10.26
CA PRO A 311 12.49 6.42 11.06
C PRO A 311 12.02 7.86 10.87
N ASP A 312 10.72 8.10 10.98
CA ASP A 312 10.14 9.44 11.02
C ASP A 312 9.84 9.81 12.48
N VAL A 313 10.68 10.66 13.08
CA VAL A 313 10.48 11.16 14.46
C VAL A 313 10.01 12.60 14.40
N ILE A 314 8.73 12.83 14.71
CA ILE A 314 8.10 14.14 14.84
C ILE A 314 8.13 14.63 16.30
N GLN A 315 7.87 13.72 17.24
CA GLN A 315 7.92 13.97 18.68
C GLN A 315 9.13 13.23 19.26
N SER A 316 10.17 13.95 19.68
CA SER A 316 11.30 13.31 20.36
C SER A 316 11.10 13.26 21.87
N GLY A 317 11.56 12.17 22.48
CA GLY A 317 11.35 11.87 23.89
C GLY A 317 9.89 11.54 24.22
N ASP A 318 9.66 11.30 25.50
CA ASP A 318 8.34 10.94 26.02
C ASP A 318 7.37 12.14 25.93
N GLU A 319 6.11 11.86 25.62
CA GLU A 319 5.04 12.87 25.59
C GLU A 319 3.90 12.47 26.52
N THR A 320 3.45 13.43 27.32
CA THR A 320 2.30 13.25 28.22
C THR A 320 1.04 13.86 27.62
N PHE A 321 0.03 13.01 27.43
CA PHE A 321 -1.31 13.38 26.97
C PHE A 321 -2.23 13.51 28.18
N VAL A 322 -2.98 14.61 28.26
CA VAL A 322 -3.89 14.89 29.38
C VAL A 322 -5.27 15.25 28.83
N SER A 323 -6.28 14.51 29.26
CA SER A 323 -7.69 14.75 28.92
C SER A 323 -8.54 14.95 30.17
N THR A 324 -9.87 15.03 30.04
CA THR A 324 -10.75 15.23 31.21
C THR A 324 -10.83 13.98 32.09
N THR A 325 -10.57 12.80 31.50
CA THR A 325 -10.72 11.49 32.13
C THR A 325 -9.42 10.91 32.66
N GLY A 326 -8.25 11.44 32.27
CA GLY A 326 -6.97 10.94 32.75
C GLY A 326 -5.74 11.54 32.06
N SER A 327 -4.58 10.93 32.33
CA SER A 327 -3.30 11.26 31.73
C SER A 327 -2.55 9.99 31.36
N GLN A 328 -1.89 9.97 30.21
CA GLN A 328 -1.05 8.86 29.75
C GLN A 328 0.23 9.42 29.14
N THR A 329 1.38 8.87 29.53
CA THR A 329 2.67 9.20 28.93
C THR A 329 3.06 8.09 27.96
N LEU A 330 3.41 8.47 26.73
CA LEU A 330 3.90 7.54 25.72
C LEU A 330 5.39 7.76 25.48
N GLU A 331 6.14 6.66 25.40
CA GLU A 331 7.54 6.64 24.94
C GLU A 331 7.65 7.15 23.50
N GLU A 332 8.80 7.70 23.11
CA GLU A 332 9.08 8.15 21.73
C GLU A 332 8.71 7.09 20.68
N TYR A 333 9.05 5.82 20.93
CA TYR A 333 8.77 4.71 20.02
C TYR A 333 7.27 4.50 19.79
N TRP A 334 6.48 4.66 20.85
CA TRP A 334 5.05 4.39 20.87
C TRP A 334 4.20 5.64 20.67
N ASN A 335 4.82 6.78 20.35
CA ASN A 335 4.09 7.99 20.07
C ASN A 335 3.48 7.92 18.66
N PRO A 336 2.15 8.04 18.50
CA PRO A 336 1.43 8.10 17.23
C PRO A 336 1.94 9.11 16.19
N LYS A 337 2.66 10.14 16.62
CA LYS A 337 3.26 11.13 15.73
C LYS A 337 4.49 10.59 15.00
N ASN A 338 5.07 9.51 15.51
CA ASN A 338 6.30 8.92 15.01
C ASN A 338 6.01 7.67 14.20
N ASN A 339 6.97 7.30 13.36
CA ASN A 339 7.06 5.98 12.76
C ASN A 339 8.48 5.44 12.98
N PRO A 340 8.66 4.53 13.97
CA PRO A 340 9.98 3.99 14.32
C PRO A 340 10.49 2.93 13.34
N ALA A 341 9.65 2.44 12.42
CA ALA A 341 9.95 1.26 11.63
C ALA A 341 11.11 1.47 10.66
N THR A 342 12.11 0.59 10.77
CA THR A 342 13.30 0.55 9.89
C THR A 342 13.19 -0.47 8.76
N TRP A 343 12.17 -1.34 8.81
CA TRP A 343 11.92 -2.38 7.82
C TRP A 343 11.03 -1.90 6.69
N GLN A 344 10.98 -2.68 5.60
CA GLN A 344 10.12 -2.39 4.47
C GLN A 344 8.64 -2.56 4.85
N HIS A 345 7.95 -1.44 5.12
CA HIS A 345 6.57 -1.42 5.60
C HIS A 345 5.69 -0.45 4.80
N MET A 346 4.37 -0.55 5.00
CA MET A 346 3.38 0.34 4.40
C MET A 346 2.84 1.33 5.44
N LYS A 347 2.95 2.63 5.16
CA LYS A 347 2.20 3.68 5.89
C LYS A 347 0.84 3.90 5.24
N HIS A 348 -0.23 3.85 6.01
CA HIS A 348 -1.59 3.85 5.47
C HIS A 348 -2.36 5.14 5.82
N TYR A 349 -2.82 5.84 4.80
CA TYR A 349 -3.71 6.99 4.96
C TYR A 349 -5.05 6.71 4.31
N THR A 350 -6.13 6.83 5.07
CA THR A 350 -7.47 6.92 4.52
C THR A 350 -7.92 8.37 4.54
N ILE A 351 -8.33 8.89 3.38
CA ILE A 351 -8.79 10.28 3.21
C ILE A 351 -10.24 10.24 2.76
N GLY A 352 -11.10 10.78 3.61
CA GLY A 352 -12.51 10.99 3.31
C GLY A 352 -12.71 12.07 2.24
N TYR A 353 -13.52 11.81 1.22
CA TYR A 353 -13.81 12.77 0.16
C TYR A 353 -15.20 13.42 0.29
N GLY A 354 -15.23 14.75 0.19
CA GLY A 354 -16.45 15.54 0.07
C GLY A 354 -16.92 16.19 1.38
N LYS A 355 -17.95 17.04 1.33
CA LYS A 355 -18.46 17.80 2.49
C LYS A 355 -19.00 16.87 3.58
N THR A 356 -19.57 15.74 3.18
CA THR A 356 -20.03 14.73 4.15
C THR A 356 -18.84 14.13 4.92
N ALA A 357 -17.70 13.92 4.25
CA ALA A 357 -16.53 13.32 4.86
C ALA A 357 -15.73 14.31 5.74
N SER A 358 -15.85 15.62 5.51
CA SER A 358 -15.24 16.64 6.38
C SER A 358 -16.14 17.10 7.53
N GLN A 359 -17.40 16.64 7.57
CA GLN A 359 -18.41 17.00 8.58
C GLN A 359 -19.00 15.74 9.23
N TRP A 360 -18.14 14.85 9.73
CA TRP A 360 -18.59 13.66 10.47
C TRP A 360 -19.43 14.08 11.67
N THR A 361 -20.59 13.45 11.82
CA THR A 361 -21.46 13.70 12.97
C THR A 361 -20.78 13.19 14.22
N ASN A 362 -20.67 14.03 15.25
CA ASN A 362 -20.16 13.60 16.55
C ASN A 362 -21.14 12.60 17.17
N SER A 363 -20.79 11.32 17.21
CA SER A 363 -21.56 10.28 17.89
C SER A 363 -21.30 10.22 19.40
N GLY A 364 -20.37 11.05 19.90
CA GLY A 364 -19.85 10.99 21.27
C GLY A 364 -18.88 9.83 21.51
N THR A 365 -18.73 8.91 20.54
CA THR A 365 -17.87 7.73 20.66
C THR A 365 -16.78 7.65 19.61
N ASN A 366 -16.85 8.45 18.54
CA ASN A 366 -15.84 8.50 17.48
C ASN A 366 -14.84 9.65 17.73
N PRO A 367 -13.55 9.45 17.45
CA PRO A 367 -12.57 10.54 17.56
C PRO A 367 -12.87 11.62 16.52
N LEU A 368 -12.86 12.88 16.97
CA LEU A 368 -12.90 14.05 16.10
C LEU A 368 -11.55 14.76 16.17
N PHE A 369 -10.77 14.62 15.10
CA PHE A 369 -9.47 15.25 14.97
C PHE A 369 -9.62 16.74 14.59
N THR A 370 -9.93 17.57 15.58
CA THR A 370 -9.92 19.03 15.41
C THR A 370 -8.50 19.58 15.51
N GLY A 371 -8.09 20.45 14.58
CA GLY A 371 -6.72 20.99 14.56
C GLY A 371 -5.68 20.09 13.86
N GLY A 372 -6.11 19.06 13.14
CA GLY A 372 -5.25 18.14 12.39
C GLY A 372 -5.15 16.75 13.03
N MET A 373 -4.40 15.84 12.38
CA MET A 373 -4.29 14.43 12.77
C MET A 373 -3.78 14.20 14.21
N TYR A 374 -3.06 15.17 14.76
CA TYR A 374 -2.49 15.12 16.12
C TYR A 374 -3.16 16.10 17.10
N GLY A 375 -4.37 16.58 16.75
CA GLY A 375 -5.14 17.48 17.59
C GLY A 375 -5.89 16.77 18.72
N SER A 376 -6.95 17.39 19.25
CA SER A 376 -7.66 16.94 20.46
C SER A 376 -8.09 15.48 20.43
N GLY A 377 -8.56 14.99 19.27
CA GLY A 377 -9.00 13.61 19.10
C GLY A 377 -7.91 12.57 19.34
N LEU A 378 -6.62 12.92 19.17
CA LEU A 378 -5.52 12.01 19.50
C LEU A 378 -5.38 11.84 21.02
N THR A 379 -5.39 12.95 21.76
CA THR A 379 -5.31 12.95 23.22
C THR A 379 -6.41 12.07 23.81
N ASP A 380 -7.64 12.20 23.32
CA ASP A 380 -8.80 11.45 23.81
C ASP A 380 -8.68 9.94 23.55
N VAL A 381 -8.07 9.54 22.43
CA VAL A 381 -7.82 8.11 22.12
C VAL A 381 -6.68 7.56 23.00
N VAL A 382 -5.62 8.34 23.19
CA VAL A 382 -4.46 7.95 24.01
C VAL A 382 -4.85 7.78 25.48
N THR A 383 -5.67 8.68 26.03
CA THR A 383 -6.12 8.60 27.43
C THR A 383 -7.29 7.65 27.63
N GLY A 384 -7.92 7.16 26.54
CA GLY A 384 -9.07 6.25 26.61
C GLY A 384 -10.41 6.94 26.87
N GLU A 385 -10.48 8.26 26.73
CA GLU A 385 -11.73 9.04 26.78
C GLU A 385 -12.71 8.64 25.67
N ILE A 386 -12.18 8.21 24.52
CA ILE A 386 -12.95 7.73 23.36
C ILE A 386 -12.62 6.26 23.07
N LEU A 387 -13.67 5.43 22.94
CA LEU A 387 -13.58 3.97 22.81
C LEU A 387 -13.66 3.44 21.37
N ASP A 388 -14.24 4.20 20.43
CA ASP A 388 -14.35 3.73 19.04
C ASP A 388 -13.04 3.95 18.26
N ARG A 389 -12.19 2.91 18.29
CA ARG A 389 -10.88 2.87 17.60
C ARG A 389 -10.96 2.18 16.23
N HIS A 390 -12.15 1.92 15.68
CA HIS A 390 -12.34 1.03 14.52
C HIS A 390 -11.65 1.52 13.22
N ASN A 391 -11.22 2.79 13.15
CA ASN A 391 -10.55 3.38 11.98
C ASN A 391 -9.37 4.30 12.33
N ALA A 392 -8.91 4.32 13.58
CA ALA A 392 -7.94 5.30 14.07
C ALA A 392 -6.70 4.61 14.63
N VAL A 393 -5.96 3.92 13.76
CA VAL A 393 -4.60 3.50 14.08
C VAL A 393 -3.64 4.45 13.35
N PRO A 394 -2.89 5.28 14.08
CA PRO A 394 -1.93 6.20 13.48
C PRO A 394 -0.65 5.43 13.08
N PHE A 395 -0.57 4.95 11.83
CA PHE A 395 0.66 4.41 11.22
C PHE A 395 0.82 4.76 9.73
#